data_AF-A0A7G2IV04-F1
#
_entry.id   AF-A0A7G2IV04-F1
#
_cell.length_a   1.000
_cell.length_b   1.000
_cell.length_c   1.000
_cell.angle_alpha   90.00
_cell.angle_beta   90.00
_cell.angle_gamma   90.00
#
_symmetry.space_group_name_H-M   'P 1'
#
loop_
_entity.id
_entity.type
_entity.pdbx_description
1 polymer ?
#
loop_
_entity_poly.entity_id
_entity_poly.type
_entity_poly.pdbx_seq_one_letter_code
_entity_poly.pdbx_strand_id
1 'polypeptide(L)'
;MTRDASHGYELIKAIETLTQGNYTPSPGVIYPTLDFLQDQALITVSDEEGGRKQIAITTQGQQWLDENREHLEHIHERIKARCVGFELRKNPQMKRALEKLQSRVGSTR
;
A
#
# COMPACT_ATOMS: atom_id res chain seq x y z
N MET A 1 -3.72 -3.00 -18.93
CA MET A 1 -4.82 -2.43 -18.13
C MET A 1 -4.33 -1.14 -17.52
N THR A 2 -4.56 -0.04 -18.23
CA THR A 2 -4.23 1.31 -17.77
C THR A 2 -5.21 1.62 -16.63
N ARG A 3 -4.75 1.67 -15.38
CA ARG A 3 -5.60 2.13 -14.27
C ARG A 3 -5.79 3.62 -14.50
N ASP A 4 -7.01 4.01 -14.86
CA ASP A 4 -7.40 5.38 -15.14
C ASP A 4 -6.99 6.32 -13.98
N ALA A 5 -6.56 7.53 -14.37
CA ALA A 5 -6.37 8.74 -13.55
C ALA A 5 -6.65 8.56 -12.04
N SER A 6 -5.61 8.33 -11.23
CA SER A 6 -5.80 8.18 -9.78
C SER A 6 -5.80 9.54 -9.08
N HIS A 7 -6.84 9.83 -8.31
CA HIS A 7 -6.89 11.00 -7.43
C HIS A 7 -6.34 10.67 -6.04
N GLY A 8 -5.89 11.68 -5.27
CA GLY A 8 -5.32 11.48 -3.93
C GLY A 8 -6.22 10.68 -2.96
N TYR A 9 -7.53 10.94 -2.97
CA TYR A 9 -8.49 10.17 -2.16
C TYR A 9 -8.71 8.75 -2.68
N GLU A 10 -8.69 8.56 -4.00
CA GLU A 10 -8.81 7.25 -4.62
C GLU A 10 -7.59 6.38 -4.29
N LEU A 11 -6.40 6.97 -4.17
CA LEU A 11 -5.21 6.28 -3.69
C LEU A 11 -5.38 5.81 -2.24
N ILE A 12 -5.93 6.64 -1.35
CA ILE A 12 -6.25 6.23 0.03
C ILE A 12 -7.17 5.01 0.02
N LYS A 13 -8.26 5.06 -0.77
CA LYS A 13 -9.23 3.97 -0.88
C LYS A 13 -8.64 2.71 -1.52
N ALA A 14 -7.79 2.87 -2.52
CA ALA A 14 -7.08 1.77 -3.14
C ALA A 14 -6.14 1.07 -2.16
N ILE A 15 -5.38 1.82 -1.35
CA ILE A 15 -4.48 1.25 -0.33
C ILE A 15 -5.27 0.56 0.78
N GLU A 16 -6.36 1.17 1.26
CA GLU A 16 -7.28 0.54 2.21
C GLU A 16 -7.79 -0.81 1.68
N THR A 17 -8.21 -0.84 0.43
CA THR A 17 -8.73 -2.06 -0.23
C THR A 17 -7.63 -3.11 -0.41
N LEU A 18 -6.44 -2.72 -0.90
CA LEU A 18 -5.30 -3.62 -1.09
C LEU A 18 -4.84 -4.25 0.23
N THR A 19 -4.98 -3.53 1.34
CA THR A 19 -4.62 -4.02 2.66
C THR A 19 -5.79 -4.67 3.41
N GLN A 20 -6.94 -4.85 2.76
CA GLN A 20 -8.16 -5.44 3.34
C GLN A 20 -8.63 -4.71 4.62
N GLY A 21 -8.47 -3.39 4.64
CA GLY A 21 -8.78 -2.54 5.80
C GLY A 21 -7.78 -2.60 6.94
N ASN A 22 -6.68 -3.37 6.82
CA ASN A 22 -5.64 -3.41 7.83
C ASN A 22 -4.85 -2.08 7.91
N TYR A 23 -4.83 -1.28 6.85
CA TYR A 23 -4.19 0.03 6.84
C TYR A 23 -4.87 1.02 5.89
N THR A 24 -5.27 2.16 6.45
CA THR A 24 -5.79 3.30 5.67
C THR A 24 -4.86 4.50 5.89
N PRO A 25 -4.11 4.93 4.87
CA PRO A 25 -3.20 6.07 5.01
C PRO A 25 -3.99 7.36 5.19
N SER A 26 -3.47 8.28 5.99
CA SER A 26 -4.08 9.60 6.17
C SER A 26 -3.73 10.54 5.01
N PRO A 27 -4.55 11.57 4.75
CA PRO A 27 -4.19 12.65 3.82
C PRO A 27 -2.80 13.24 4.08
N GLY A 28 -2.42 13.42 5.35
CA GLY A 28 -1.13 13.96 5.75
C GLY A 28 0.08 13.07 5.44
N VAL A 29 -0.14 11.80 5.07
CA VAL A 29 0.92 10.92 4.56
C VAL A 29 0.92 10.90 3.03
N ILE A 30 -0.27 10.84 2.41
CA ILE A 30 -0.41 10.71 0.96
C ILE A 30 0.09 11.95 0.22
N TYR A 31 -0.39 13.14 0.58
CA TYR A 31 -0.07 14.34 -0.20
C TYR A 31 1.43 14.69 -0.17
N PRO A 32 2.13 14.68 0.98
CA PRO A 32 3.58 14.89 0.98
C PRO A 32 4.36 13.83 0.21
N THR A 33 3.87 12.59 0.18
CA THR A 33 4.49 11.53 -0.63
C THR A 33 4.32 11.80 -2.12
N LEU A 34 3.14 12.29 -2.55
CA LEU A 34 2.89 12.66 -3.93
C LEU A 34 3.76 13.85 -4.35
N ASP A 35 3.86 14.88 -3.50
CA ASP A 35 4.73 16.03 -3.76
C ASP A 35 6.18 15.56 -3.96
N PHE A 36 6.68 14.67 -3.07
CA PHE A 36 8.01 14.09 -3.20
C PHE A 36 8.20 13.30 -4.51
N LEU A 37 7.23 12.46 -4.90
CA LEU A 37 7.32 11.70 -6.15
C LEU A 37 7.28 12.61 -7.39
N GLN A 38 6.54 13.72 -7.31
CA GLN A 38 6.49 14.73 -8.37
C GLN A 38 7.82 15.49 -8.48
N ASP A 39 8.42 15.88 -7.35
CA ASP A 39 9.73 16.54 -7.30
C ASP A 39 10.83 15.65 -7.87
N GLN A 40 10.71 14.32 -7.74
CA GLN A 40 11.61 13.34 -8.35
C GLN A 40 11.27 13.03 -9.82
N ALA A 41 10.28 13.70 -10.41
CA ALA A 41 9.77 13.47 -11.76
C ALA A 41 9.29 12.03 -12.03
N LEU A 42 8.94 11.28 -10.98
CA LEU A 42 8.42 9.92 -11.09
C LEU A 42 6.92 9.91 -11.41
N ILE A 43 6.21 10.97 -11.04
CA ILE A 43 4.81 11.20 -11.40
C ILE A 43 4.61 12.60 -11.97
N THR A 44 3.51 12.79 -12.70
CA THR A 44 2.96 14.09 -13.07
C THR A 44 1.63 14.30 -12.36
N VAL A 45 1.37 15.54 -11.95
CA VAL A 45 0.10 15.96 -11.39
C VAL A 45 -0.46 17.09 -12.26
N SER A 46 -1.63 16.89 -12.85
CA SER A 46 -2.31 17.87 -13.71
C SER A 46 -3.69 18.22 -13.18
N ASP A 47 -4.12 19.46 -13.36
CA ASP A 47 -5.48 19.88 -13.05
C ASP A 47 -6.41 19.49 -14.22
N GLU A 48 -7.43 18.69 -13.94
CA GLU A 48 -8.54 18.42 -14.84
C GLU A 48 -9.64 19.49 -14.72
N GLU A 49 -10.51 19.55 -15.73
CA GLU A 49 -11.71 20.39 -15.69
C GLU A 49 -12.55 20.06 -14.43
N GLY A 50 -12.86 21.10 -13.65
CA GLY A 50 -13.54 20.95 -12.36
C GLY A 50 -12.62 20.90 -11.14
N GLY A 51 -11.33 21.19 -11.29
CA GLY A 51 -10.39 21.38 -10.16
C GLY A 51 -9.94 20.09 -9.50
N ARG A 52 -10.03 18.97 -10.22
CA ARG A 52 -9.58 17.66 -9.74
C ARG A 52 -8.14 17.43 -10.21
N LYS A 53 -7.29 16.98 -9.29
CA LYS A 53 -5.89 16.65 -9.61
C LYS A 53 -5.78 15.22 -10.10
N GLN A 54 -5.39 15.06 -11.37
CA GLN A 54 -5.07 13.79 -12.00
C GLN A 54 -3.59 13.46 -11.75
N ILE A 55 -3.31 12.23 -11.30
CA ILE A 55 -1.96 11.73 -11.08
C ILE A 55 -1.66 10.65 -12.11
N ALA A 56 -0.52 10.76 -12.78
CA ALA A 56 -0.03 9.76 -13.73
C ALA A 56 1.45 9.45 -13.49
N ILE A 57 1.85 8.20 -13.75
CA ILE A 57 3.25 7.79 -13.69
C ILE A 57 4.00 8.25 -14.94
N THR A 58 5.22 8.74 -14.79
CA THR A 58 6.08 9.12 -15.92
C THR A 58 6.83 7.91 -16.47
N THR A 59 7.44 8.05 -17.65
CA THR A 59 8.37 7.04 -18.18
C THR A 59 9.52 6.76 -17.22
N GLN A 60 10.06 7.79 -16.57
CA GLN A 60 11.11 7.64 -15.56
C GLN A 60 10.59 6.88 -14.33
N GLY A 61 9.38 7.18 -13.88
CA GLY A 61 8.71 6.43 -12.82
C GLY A 61 8.57 4.95 -13.16
N GLN A 62 8.19 4.64 -14.40
CA GLN A 62 8.06 3.26 -14.86
C GLN A 62 9.41 2.53 -14.89
N GLN A 63 10.48 3.18 -15.37
CA GLN A 63 11.84 2.63 -15.36
C GLN A 63 12.32 2.37 -13.93
N TRP A 64 12.10 3.33 -13.02
CA TRP A 64 12.45 3.17 -11.61
C TRP A 64 11.73 1.96 -10.98
N LEU A 65 10.45 1.76 -11.29
CA LEU A 65 9.71 0.57 -10.81
C LEU A 65 10.32 -0.73 -11.34
N ASP A 66 10.77 -0.75 -12.61
CA ASP A 66 11.36 -1.94 -13.23
C ASP A 66 12.73 -2.26 -12.62
N GLU A 67 13.57 -1.25 -12.38
CA GLU A 67 14.87 -1.40 -11.73
C GLU A 67 14.75 -1.86 -10.27
N ASN A 68 13.66 -1.49 -9.59
CA ASN A 68 13.44 -1.81 -8.17
C ASN A 68 12.46 -2.97 -7.96
N ARG A 69 12.16 -3.74 -9.02
CA ARG A 69 11.12 -4.78 -9.02
C ARG A 69 11.26 -5.79 -7.88
N GLU A 70 12.44 -6.36 -7.69
CA GLU A 70 12.70 -7.35 -6.63
C GLU A 70 12.41 -6.78 -5.24
N HIS A 71 12.85 -5.54 -4.98
CA HIS A 71 12.59 -4.88 -3.71
C HIS A 71 11.09 -4.65 -3.48
N LEU A 72 10.38 -4.22 -4.53
CA LEU A 72 8.93 -4.03 -4.49
C LEU A 72 8.18 -5.35 -4.26
N GLU A 73 8.64 -6.46 -4.85
CA GLU A 73 8.08 -7.79 -4.62
C GLU A 73 8.20 -8.19 -3.15
N HIS A 74 9.36 -7.99 -2.52
CA HIS A 74 9.53 -8.26 -1.09
C HIS A 74 8.64 -7.40 -0.19
N ILE A 75 8.47 -6.11 -0.50
CA ILE A 75 7.52 -5.25 0.22
C ILE A 75 6.10 -5.81 0.08
N HIS A 76 5.72 -6.21 -1.13
CA HIS A 76 4.40 -6.74 -1.42
C HIS A 76 4.13 -8.07 -0.67
N GLU A 77 5.10 -8.97 -0.62
CA GLU A 77 5.03 -10.21 0.17
C GLU A 77 4.82 -9.92 1.67
N ARG A 78 5.55 -8.96 2.23
CA ARG A 78 5.41 -8.57 3.63
C ARG A 78 4.02 -8.00 3.95
N ILE A 79 3.48 -7.18 3.05
CA ILE A 79 2.11 -6.64 3.19
C ILE A 79 1.10 -7.79 3.14
N LYS A 80 1.20 -8.69 2.15
CA LYS A 80 0.35 -9.87 2.02
C LYS A 80 0.37 -10.74 3.28
N ALA A 81 1.56 -11.06 3.79
CA ALA A 81 1.71 -11.86 5.02
C ALA A 81 1.00 -11.20 6.21
N ARG A 82 1.07 -9.87 6.32
CA ARG A 82 0.37 -9.12 7.38
C ARG A 82 -1.15 -9.16 7.21
N CYS A 83 -1.67 -9.00 5.99
CA CYS A 83 -3.11 -9.12 5.71
C CYS A 83 -3.63 -10.52 6.03
N VAL A 84 -2.92 -11.58 5.64
CA VAL A 84 -3.28 -12.97 5.99
C VAL A 84 -3.36 -13.15 7.51
N GLY A 85 -2.34 -12.65 8.24
CA GLY A 85 -2.35 -12.70 9.70
C GLY A 85 -3.49 -11.89 10.34
N PHE A 86 -3.95 -10.82 9.71
CA PHE A 86 -5.09 -10.04 10.16
C PHE A 86 -6.40 -10.82 9.95
N GLU A 87 -6.62 -11.39 8.78
CA GLU A 87 -7.81 -12.21 8.48
C GLU A 87 -7.91 -13.45 9.37
N LEU A 88 -6.79 -14.17 9.59
CA LEU A 88 -6.78 -15.34 10.47
C LEU A 88 -7.21 -14.99 11.91
N ARG A 89 -6.91 -13.77 12.38
CA ARG A 89 -7.31 -13.32 13.73
C ARG A 89 -8.79 -12.94 13.84
N LYS A 90 -9.49 -12.73 12.73
CA LYS A 90 -10.95 -12.49 12.73
C LYS A 90 -11.73 -13.75 13.09
N ASN A 91 -11.20 -14.94 12.76
CA ASN A 91 -11.81 -16.20 13.17
C ASN A 91 -11.45 -16.53 14.64
N PRO A 92 -12.44 -16.64 15.56
CA PRO A 92 -12.17 -16.87 16.99
C PRO A 92 -11.38 -18.15 17.29
N GLN A 93 -11.59 -19.22 16.53
CA GLN A 93 -10.85 -20.47 16.69
C GLN A 93 -9.39 -20.32 16.26
N MET A 94 -9.15 -19.62 15.14
CA MET A 94 -7.80 -19.38 14.63
C MET A 94 -7.01 -18.39 15.47
N LYS A 95 -7.66 -17.35 15.98
CA LYS A 95 -7.05 -16.45 16.97
C LYS A 95 -6.51 -17.22 18.18
N ARG A 96 -7.34 -18.09 18.78
CA ARG A 96 -6.94 -18.92 19.94
C ARG A 96 -5.80 -19.88 19.61
N ALA A 97 -5.79 -20.48 18.42
CA ALA A 97 -4.71 -21.36 17.99
C ALA A 97 -3.38 -20.62 17.81
N LEU A 98 -3.43 -19.41 17.22
CA LEU A 98 -2.26 -18.54 17.07
C LEU A 98 -1.70 -18.08 18.42
N GLU A 99 -2.56 -17.69 19.36
CA GLU A 99 -2.16 -17.32 20.73
C GLU A 99 -1.44 -18.46 21.45
N LYS A 100 -1.94 -19.70 21.32
CA LYS A 100 -1.28 -20.90 21.87
C LYS A 100 0.09 -21.19 21.23
N LEU A 101 0.25 -20.90 19.94
CA LEU A 101 1.55 -21.04 19.27
C LEU A 101 2.53 -19.95 19.72
N GLN A 102 2.07 -18.70 19.80
CA GLN A 102 2.87 -17.57 20.26
C GLN A 102 3.36 -17.75 21.70
N SER A 103 2.51 -18.25 22.61
CA SER A 103 2.92 -18.51 23.99
C SER A 103 3.98 -19.61 24.09
N ARG A 104 3.92 -20.64 23.24
CA ARG A 104 4.92 -21.72 23.21
C ARG A 104 6.26 -21.27 22.62
N VAL A 105 6.23 -20.46 21.56
CA VAL A 105 7.46 -19.91 20.95
C VAL A 105 8.11 -18.86 21.85
N GLY A 106 7.32 -18.05 22.56
CA GLY A 106 7.82 -17.06 23.53
C GLY A 106 8.31 -17.64 24.86
N SER A 107 7.82 -18.83 25.26
CA SER A 107 8.18 -19.52 26.52
C SER A 107 9.42 -20.41 26.40
N THR A 108 10.14 -20.40 25.25
CA THR A 108 11.40 -21.15 25.05
C THR A 108 12.63 -20.23 25.24
N ARG A 109 12.55 -19.23 26.11
CA ARG A 109 13.71 -18.45 26.59
C ARG A 109 13.79 -18.50 28.10
#